data_AF-A0A2E3QVP9-F1
#
_entry.id   AF-A0A2E3QVP9-F1
#
_cell.length_a   1.000
_cell.length_b   1.000
_cell.length_c   1.000
_cell.angle_alpha   90.00
_cell.angle_beta   90.00
_cell.angle_gamma   90.00
#
_symmetry.space_group_name_H-M   'P 1'
#
loop_
_entity.id
_entity.type
_entity.pdbx_description
1 polymer ?
#
loop_
_entity_poly.entity_id
_entity_poly.type
_entity_poly.pdbx_seq_one_letter_code
_entity_poly.pdbx_strand_id
1 'polypeptide(L)'
;MLALTDIRWAAVRDRQPTDFLYAVRTTGIVCRTTCGARTPNRENVVLFGTLAEAEGAGFRACRRCRPDREEASAVDRARAWLDARLAENPEARVPLAELAAHVGWSVGHLQRRFTAQVGLSPAAYADARRVEAARAALRDGATVLEATFEGGFGSGAALYDRAADVFGMTPGAWRRGGEGARVRYAVFDTALGAALVAATAQGVCAVSLGDSAEALVDELRSDLWAAEIVRDDAALGAWAEPVLRALAGAPGDHGALRAVPVDVRGTAFQRQVWAVLRQVPVGETRSYAEVAAALGRPTAARAVAGACAANRLALVVPCHRVVGADGALRGYRWGPERKRRLLDGEGA
;
A
#
# COMPACT_ATOMS: atom_id res chain seq x y z
N MET A 1 -29.77 14.82 -13.90
CA MET A 1 -30.15 14.45 -15.29
C MET A 1 -29.23 15.16 -16.26
N LEU A 2 -28.60 14.41 -17.18
CA LEU A 2 -27.59 14.93 -18.11
C LEU A 2 -28.17 15.21 -19.50
N ALA A 3 -27.59 16.17 -20.23
CA ALA A 3 -27.97 16.47 -21.61
C ALA A 3 -27.57 15.33 -22.57
N LEU A 4 -28.50 14.90 -23.43
CA LEU A 4 -28.31 13.88 -24.48
C LEU A 4 -27.73 14.51 -25.76
N THR A 5 -26.45 14.85 -25.72
CA THR A 5 -25.70 15.35 -26.89
C THR A 5 -25.49 14.25 -27.93
N ASP A 6 -25.12 14.60 -29.16
CA ASP A 6 -24.80 13.61 -30.21
C ASP A 6 -23.65 12.67 -29.81
N ILE A 7 -22.64 13.19 -29.11
CA ILE A 7 -21.51 12.40 -28.60
C ILE A 7 -22.00 11.35 -27.60
N ARG A 8 -22.83 11.74 -26.63
CA ARG A 8 -23.37 10.82 -25.62
C ARG A 8 -24.34 9.82 -26.22
N TRP A 9 -25.11 10.24 -27.22
CA TRP A 9 -25.98 9.34 -27.99
C TRP A 9 -25.17 8.29 -28.77
N ALA A 10 -24.09 8.70 -29.44
CA ALA A 10 -23.19 7.78 -30.12
C ALA A 10 -22.61 6.75 -29.14
N ALA A 11 -22.20 7.17 -27.93
CA ALA A 11 -21.72 6.25 -26.91
C ALA A 11 -22.76 5.20 -26.46
N VAL A 12 -24.05 5.58 -26.36
CA VAL A 12 -25.15 4.64 -26.08
C VAL A 12 -25.38 3.69 -27.26
N ARG A 13 -25.44 4.21 -28.49
CA ARG A 13 -25.68 3.43 -29.72
C ARG A 13 -24.56 2.42 -29.99
N ASP A 14 -23.32 2.87 -29.84
CA ASP A 14 -22.10 2.13 -30.17
C ASP A 14 -21.54 1.36 -28.95
N ARG A 15 -22.26 1.40 -27.82
CA ARG A 15 -21.98 0.66 -26.57
C ARG A 15 -20.61 0.94 -25.95
N GLN A 16 -20.17 2.18 -26.01
CA GLN A 16 -18.89 2.58 -25.44
C GLN A 16 -18.98 2.68 -23.90
N PRO A 17 -17.94 2.31 -23.15
CA PRO A 17 -17.89 2.55 -21.70
C PRO A 17 -17.87 4.05 -21.40
N THR A 18 -18.70 4.48 -20.46
CA THR A 18 -18.85 5.89 -20.05
C THR A 18 -18.99 6.02 -18.54
N ASP A 19 -18.95 7.25 -18.04
CA ASP A 19 -19.17 7.64 -16.66
C ASP A 19 -20.65 7.92 -16.32
N PHE A 20 -21.57 7.75 -17.29
CA PHE A 20 -22.99 7.97 -17.10
C PHE A 20 -23.83 6.72 -17.41
N LEU A 21 -25.05 6.72 -16.90
CA LEU A 21 -26.04 5.69 -17.18
C LEU A 21 -27.09 6.23 -18.15
N TYR A 22 -27.69 5.33 -18.93
CA TYR A 22 -28.86 5.67 -19.75
C TYR A 22 -30.07 4.90 -19.26
N ALA A 23 -31.22 5.56 -19.21
CA ALA A 23 -32.49 4.94 -18.88
C ALA A 23 -33.47 5.08 -20.06
N VAL A 24 -34.35 4.09 -20.19
CA VAL A 24 -35.33 4.04 -21.28
C VAL A 24 -36.71 4.32 -20.72
N ARG A 25 -37.32 5.44 -21.12
CA ARG A 25 -38.63 5.91 -20.60
C ARG A 25 -39.73 4.86 -20.70
N THR A 26 -39.79 4.15 -21.83
CA THR A 26 -40.85 3.17 -22.10
C THR A 26 -40.75 1.90 -21.27
N THR A 27 -39.56 1.52 -20.80
CA THR A 27 -39.37 0.30 -20.00
C THR A 27 -39.15 0.58 -18.52
N GLY A 28 -38.85 1.82 -18.15
CA GLY A 28 -38.48 2.18 -16.78
C GLY A 28 -37.15 1.56 -16.33
N ILE A 29 -36.28 1.17 -17.27
CA ILE A 29 -35.02 0.48 -16.96
C ILE A 29 -33.83 1.42 -17.17
N VAL A 30 -32.94 1.49 -16.16
CA VAL A 30 -31.62 2.13 -16.27
C VAL A 30 -30.54 1.09 -16.56
N CYS A 31 -29.65 1.41 -17.49
CA CYS A 31 -28.60 0.57 -18.05
C CYS A 31 -27.25 1.31 -18.06
N ARG A 32 -26.16 0.54 -18.06
CA ARG A 32 -24.85 1.03 -18.53
C ARG A 32 -24.84 1.17 -20.04
N THR A 33 -24.05 2.10 -20.57
CA THR A 33 -23.87 2.27 -22.02
C THR A 33 -23.37 1.00 -22.71
N THR A 34 -22.61 0.14 -22.02
CA THR A 34 -22.12 -1.16 -22.52
C THR A 34 -23.18 -2.27 -22.55
N CYS A 35 -24.42 -2.02 -22.12
CA CYS A 35 -25.47 -3.04 -22.03
C CYS A 35 -25.83 -3.62 -23.40
N GLY A 36 -25.79 -4.94 -23.54
CA GLY A 36 -26.20 -5.66 -24.76
C GLY A 36 -27.72 -5.73 -25.02
N ALA A 37 -28.52 -4.91 -24.34
CA ALA A 37 -29.95 -4.77 -24.63
C ALA A 37 -30.17 -4.18 -26.04
N ARG A 38 -31.39 -4.35 -26.58
CA ARG A 38 -31.76 -3.75 -27.87
C ARG A 38 -31.62 -2.24 -27.75
N THR A 39 -30.94 -1.62 -28.73
CA THR A 39 -30.73 -0.18 -28.73
C THR A 39 -32.10 0.54 -28.74
N PRO A 40 -32.40 1.38 -27.73
CA PRO A 40 -33.67 2.09 -27.65
C PRO A 40 -33.75 3.20 -28.71
N ASN A 41 -34.95 3.71 -29.00
CA ASN A 41 -35.07 4.93 -29.81
C ASN A 41 -34.50 6.13 -29.03
N ARG A 42 -33.84 7.04 -29.73
CA ARG A 42 -33.19 8.22 -29.14
C ARG A 42 -34.14 9.07 -28.30
N GLU A 43 -35.39 9.25 -28.76
CA GLU A 43 -36.41 10.03 -28.03
C GLU A 43 -36.75 9.46 -26.64
N ASN A 44 -36.52 8.16 -26.43
CA ASN A 44 -36.87 7.46 -25.21
C ASN A 44 -35.69 7.38 -24.22
N VAL A 45 -34.53 7.97 -24.54
CA VAL A 45 -33.33 7.91 -23.71
C VAL A 45 -33.20 9.12 -22.80
N VAL A 46 -32.91 8.84 -21.53
CA VAL A 46 -32.57 9.82 -20.51
C VAL A 46 -31.23 9.44 -19.90
N LEU A 47 -30.38 10.43 -19.58
CA LEU A 47 -29.06 10.19 -19.02
C LEU A 47 -28.97 10.63 -17.56
N PHE A 48 -28.28 9.84 -16.75
CA PHE A 48 -28.08 10.06 -15.31
C PHE A 48 -26.59 9.96 -14.96
N GLY A 49 -26.14 10.77 -14.00
CA GLY A 49 -24.75 10.72 -13.53
C GLY A 49 -24.50 9.55 -12.58
N THR A 50 -25.52 9.13 -11.84
CA THR A 50 -25.43 8.02 -10.88
C THR A 50 -26.66 7.13 -10.94
N LEU A 51 -26.56 5.92 -10.39
CA LEU A 51 -27.72 5.04 -10.24
C LEU A 51 -28.77 5.62 -9.30
N ALA A 52 -28.34 6.25 -8.20
CA ALA A 52 -29.22 6.87 -7.22
C ALA A 52 -30.11 7.97 -7.83
N GLU A 53 -29.56 8.78 -8.74
CA GLU A 53 -30.36 9.78 -9.49
C GLU A 53 -31.44 9.12 -10.36
N ALA A 54 -31.12 7.99 -11.00
CA ALA A 54 -32.06 7.28 -11.85
C ALA A 54 -33.17 6.60 -11.03
N GLU A 55 -32.81 6.00 -9.89
CA GLU A 55 -33.77 5.38 -8.96
C GLU A 55 -34.70 6.41 -8.33
N GLY A 56 -34.18 7.58 -7.93
CA GLY A 56 -34.98 8.71 -7.46
C GLY A 56 -35.94 9.25 -8.53
N ALA A 57 -35.64 9.05 -9.81
CA ALA A 57 -36.52 9.38 -10.93
C ALA A 57 -37.47 8.23 -11.34
N GLY A 58 -37.53 7.14 -10.57
CA GLY A 58 -38.46 6.03 -10.78
C GLY A 58 -37.99 4.94 -11.73
N PHE A 59 -36.72 4.95 -12.14
CA PHE A 59 -36.14 3.88 -12.97
C PHE A 59 -35.59 2.74 -12.12
N ARG A 60 -35.74 1.50 -12.58
CA ARG A 60 -35.17 0.32 -11.92
C ARG A 60 -33.89 -0.16 -12.61
N ALA A 61 -32.94 -0.67 -11.84
CA ALA A 61 -31.72 -1.25 -12.38
C ALA A 61 -32.00 -2.41 -13.36
N CYS A 62 -31.31 -2.37 -14.51
CA CYS A 62 -31.35 -3.43 -15.51
C CYS A 62 -30.84 -4.75 -14.94
N ARG A 63 -31.65 -5.81 -15.05
CA ARG A 63 -31.25 -7.15 -14.58
C ARG A 63 -30.14 -7.79 -15.42
N ARG A 64 -29.88 -7.27 -16.63
CA ARG A 64 -28.88 -7.79 -17.57
C ARG A 64 -27.50 -7.19 -17.33
N CYS A 65 -27.37 -5.86 -17.37
CA CYS A 65 -26.08 -5.20 -17.14
C CYS A 65 -25.82 -4.86 -15.66
N ARG A 66 -26.81 -5.07 -14.78
CA ARG A 66 -26.72 -4.90 -13.33
C ARG A 66 -25.96 -3.63 -12.91
N PRO A 67 -26.45 -2.43 -13.27
CA PRO A 67 -25.79 -1.17 -12.90
C PRO A 67 -25.75 -0.98 -11.38
N ASP A 68 -26.58 -1.70 -10.63
CA ASP A 68 -26.67 -1.84 -9.17
C ASP A 68 -25.51 -2.61 -8.54
N ARG A 69 -24.77 -3.40 -9.31
CA ARG A 69 -23.59 -4.11 -8.82
C ARG A 69 -22.35 -3.37 -9.24
N GLU A 70 -21.37 -3.17 -8.37
CA GLU A 70 -20.05 -2.72 -8.81
C GLU A 70 -19.51 -3.69 -9.89
N GLU A 71 -19.24 -3.18 -11.08
CA GLU A 71 -18.44 -3.91 -12.04
C GLU A 71 -17.00 -3.81 -11.57
N ALA A 72 -16.33 -4.94 -11.38
CA ALA A 72 -14.89 -4.95 -11.16
C ALA A 72 -14.26 -4.07 -12.25
N SER A 73 -13.55 -3.02 -11.83
CA SER A 73 -12.93 -2.08 -12.76
C SER A 73 -11.98 -2.84 -13.69
N ALA A 74 -11.61 -2.24 -14.82
CA ALA A 74 -10.57 -2.84 -15.67
C ALA A 74 -9.27 -3.11 -14.89
N VAL A 75 -8.96 -2.30 -13.87
CA VAL A 75 -7.84 -2.55 -12.96
C VAL A 75 -8.08 -3.76 -12.07
N ASP A 76 -9.28 -3.94 -11.50
CA ASP A 76 -9.59 -5.11 -10.67
C ASP A 76 -9.58 -6.41 -11.49
N ARG A 77 -10.04 -6.36 -12.74
CA ARG A 77 -9.91 -7.50 -13.67
C ARG A 77 -8.46 -7.81 -14.00
N ALA A 78 -7.63 -6.78 -14.23
CA ALA A 78 -6.19 -6.97 -14.42
C ALA A 78 -5.55 -7.62 -13.19
N ARG A 79 -5.87 -7.15 -11.98
CA ARG A 79 -5.37 -7.74 -10.73
C ARG A 79 -5.77 -9.20 -10.58
N ALA A 80 -7.06 -9.49 -10.71
CA ALA A 80 -7.58 -10.86 -10.58
C ALA A 80 -6.93 -11.82 -11.59
N TRP A 81 -6.74 -11.37 -12.83
CA TRP A 81 -6.07 -12.18 -13.85
C TRP A 81 -4.58 -12.40 -13.53
N LEU A 82 -3.88 -11.37 -13.04
CA LEU A 82 -2.49 -11.48 -12.61
C LEU A 82 -2.34 -12.44 -11.42
N ASP A 83 -3.23 -12.34 -10.43
CA ASP A 83 -3.27 -13.24 -9.28
C ASP A 83 -3.53 -14.69 -9.70
N ALA A 84 -4.47 -14.93 -10.61
CA ALA A 84 -4.76 -16.26 -11.15
C ALA A 84 -3.53 -16.86 -11.88
N ARG A 85 -2.85 -16.05 -12.71
CA ARG A 85 -1.65 -16.51 -13.42
C ARG A 85 -0.50 -16.86 -12.47
N LEU A 86 -0.30 -16.07 -11.41
CA LEU A 86 0.74 -16.35 -10.42
C LEU A 86 0.38 -17.56 -9.55
N ALA A 87 -0.90 -17.83 -9.30
CA ALA A 87 -1.34 -19.04 -8.61
C ALA A 87 -1.15 -20.31 -9.45
N GLU A 88 -1.43 -20.24 -10.76
CA GLU A 88 -1.21 -21.35 -11.69
C GLU A 88 0.27 -21.64 -11.93
N ASN A 89 1.08 -20.60 -12.06
CA ASN A 89 2.53 -20.71 -12.25
C ASN A 89 3.24 -19.56 -11.53
N PRO A 90 3.78 -19.79 -10.32
CA PRO A 90 4.46 -18.76 -9.53
C PRO A 90 5.64 -18.10 -10.27
N GLU A 91 6.33 -18.83 -11.15
CA GLU A 91 7.46 -18.31 -11.92
C GLU A 91 7.04 -17.48 -13.13
N ALA A 92 5.76 -17.50 -13.51
CA ALA A 92 5.24 -16.86 -14.72
C ALA A 92 5.61 -15.39 -14.79
N ARG A 93 6.36 -15.02 -15.84
CA ARG A 93 6.57 -13.62 -16.19
C ARG A 93 5.37 -13.17 -17.00
N VAL A 94 4.59 -12.26 -16.43
CA VAL A 94 3.43 -11.68 -17.10
C VAL A 94 3.83 -10.37 -17.79
N PRO A 95 3.94 -10.35 -19.13
CA PRO A 95 4.25 -9.12 -19.85
C PRO A 95 3.10 -8.13 -19.70
N LEU A 96 3.43 -6.85 -19.49
CA LEU A 96 2.42 -5.80 -19.37
C LEU A 96 1.50 -5.71 -20.60
N ALA A 97 2.00 -6.08 -21.78
CA ALA A 97 1.22 -6.14 -23.02
C ALA A 97 0.10 -7.20 -22.96
N GLU A 98 0.35 -8.36 -22.36
CA GLU A 98 -0.66 -9.42 -22.21
C GLU A 98 -1.75 -8.98 -21.22
N LEU A 99 -1.35 -8.37 -20.11
CA LEU A 99 -2.27 -7.81 -19.12
C LEU A 99 -3.13 -6.68 -19.72
N ALA A 100 -2.53 -5.81 -20.54
CA ALA A 100 -3.22 -4.73 -21.22
C ALA A 100 -4.22 -5.25 -22.26
N ALA A 101 -3.83 -6.26 -23.04
CA ALA A 101 -4.71 -6.94 -23.99
C ALA A 101 -5.90 -7.60 -23.29
N HIS A 102 -5.66 -8.24 -22.13
CA HIS A 102 -6.72 -8.90 -21.34
C HIS A 102 -7.85 -7.93 -20.94
N VAL A 103 -7.50 -6.68 -20.62
CA VAL A 103 -8.48 -5.67 -20.17
C VAL A 103 -8.88 -4.67 -21.26
N GLY A 104 -8.39 -4.85 -22.49
CA GLY A 104 -8.72 -4.02 -23.65
C GLY A 104 -8.11 -2.63 -23.63
N TRP A 105 -6.96 -2.43 -22.97
CA TRP A 105 -6.29 -1.14 -22.85
C TRP A 105 -4.93 -1.11 -23.54
N SER A 106 -4.43 0.10 -23.81
CA SER A 106 -3.02 0.26 -24.18
C SER A 106 -2.11 0.07 -22.97
N VAL A 107 -0.89 -0.40 -23.22
CA VAL A 107 0.15 -0.65 -22.19
C VAL A 107 0.34 0.57 -21.27
N GLY A 108 0.52 1.76 -21.86
CA GLY A 108 0.74 2.99 -21.10
C GLY A 108 -0.50 3.44 -20.31
N HIS A 109 -1.71 3.21 -20.82
CA HIS A 109 -2.94 3.52 -20.09
C HIS A 109 -3.10 2.61 -18.87
N LEU A 110 -2.92 1.29 -19.05
CA LEU A 110 -2.96 0.33 -17.97
C LEU A 110 -1.93 0.65 -16.89
N GLN A 111 -0.67 0.88 -17.27
CA GLN A 111 0.39 1.23 -16.32
C GLN A 111 -0.01 2.38 -15.40
N ARG A 112 -0.49 3.49 -15.98
CA ARG A 112 -0.86 4.69 -15.21
C ARG A 112 -2.08 4.45 -14.34
N ARG A 113 -3.15 3.86 -14.89
CA ARG A 113 -4.40 3.63 -14.15
C ARG A 113 -4.23 2.61 -13.04
N PHE A 114 -3.53 1.51 -13.31
CA PHE A 114 -3.23 0.49 -12.30
C PHE A 114 -2.39 1.10 -11.18
N THR A 115 -1.33 1.85 -11.50
CA THR A 115 -0.51 2.51 -10.46
C THR A 115 -1.31 3.53 -9.65
N ALA A 116 -2.18 4.31 -10.29
CA ALA A 116 -3.00 5.30 -9.59
C ALA A 116 -4.01 4.67 -8.63
N GLN A 117 -4.62 3.53 -9.00
CA GLN A 117 -5.65 2.87 -8.20
C GLN A 117 -5.07 1.88 -7.17
N VAL A 118 -4.02 1.14 -7.52
CA VAL A 118 -3.41 0.09 -6.68
C VAL A 118 -2.25 0.63 -5.85
N GLY A 119 -1.67 1.77 -6.23
CA GLY A 119 -0.46 2.33 -5.61
C GLY A 119 0.84 1.66 -6.06
N LEU A 120 0.77 0.54 -6.79
CA LEU A 120 1.89 -0.22 -7.34
C LEU A 120 1.77 -0.34 -8.85
N SER A 121 2.89 -0.41 -9.56
CA SER A 121 2.85 -0.83 -10.97
C SER A 121 2.47 -2.31 -11.07
N PRO A 122 1.93 -2.79 -12.22
CA PRO A 122 1.61 -4.21 -12.38
C PRO A 122 2.78 -5.16 -12.10
N ALA A 123 4.00 -4.79 -12.49
CA ALA A 123 5.21 -5.57 -12.19
C ALA A 123 5.53 -5.57 -10.69
N ALA A 124 5.43 -4.41 -10.03
CA ALA A 124 5.65 -4.32 -8.58
C ALA A 124 4.57 -5.06 -7.78
N TYR A 125 3.33 -5.09 -8.27
CA TYR A 125 2.25 -5.91 -7.71
C TYR A 125 2.58 -7.40 -7.81
N ALA A 126 3.01 -7.87 -9.00
CA ALA A 126 3.42 -9.27 -9.17
C ALA A 126 4.57 -9.65 -8.24
N ASP A 127 5.60 -8.80 -8.13
CA ASP A 127 6.71 -9.00 -7.20
C ASP A 127 6.21 -9.08 -5.73
N ALA A 128 5.28 -8.21 -5.33
CA ALA A 128 4.71 -8.23 -3.99
C ALA A 128 3.95 -9.54 -3.70
N ARG A 129 3.14 -10.02 -4.64
CA ARG A 129 2.39 -11.28 -4.51
C ARG A 129 3.31 -12.50 -4.38
N ARG A 130 4.42 -12.52 -5.11
CA ARG A 130 5.46 -13.56 -4.99
C ARG A 130 6.10 -13.58 -3.61
N VAL A 131 6.46 -12.42 -3.08
CA VAL A 131 7.03 -12.33 -1.74
C VAL A 131 6.01 -12.71 -0.67
N GLU A 132 4.72 -12.36 -0.84
CA GLU A 132 3.64 -12.80 0.06
C GLU A 132 3.47 -14.32 0.07
N ALA A 133 3.51 -14.97 -1.10
CA ALA A 133 3.47 -16.43 -1.20
C ALA A 133 4.67 -17.07 -0.48
N ALA A 134 5.89 -16.57 -0.72
CA ALA A 134 7.07 -17.05 -0.01
C ALA A 134 6.97 -16.84 1.52
N ARG A 135 6.36 -15.75 1.97
CA ARG A 135 6.15 -15.48 3.40
C ARG A 135 5.15 -16.43 4.04
N ALA A 136 4.07 -16.75 3.35
CA ALA A 136 3.10 -17.74 3.80
C ALA A 136 3.80 -19.11 3.94
N ALA A 137 4.54 -19.55 2.92
CA ALA A 137 5.32 -20.78 2.96
C ALA A 137 6.27 -20.84 4.18
N LEU A 138 7.04 -19.79 4.42
CA LEU A 138 7.96 -19.71 5.55
C LEU A 138 7.26 -19.72 6.91
N ARG A 139 6.06 -19.14 6.99
CA ARG A 139 5.23 -19.19 8.21
C ARG A 139 4.72 -20.61 8.44
N ASP A 140 4.40 -21.33 7.37
CA ASP A 140 3.89 -22.70 7.41
C ASP A 140 5.02 -23.75 7.57
N GLY A 141 6.25 -23.30 7.85
CA GLY A 141 7.38 -24.14 8.24
C GLY A 141 8.40 -24.44 7.13
N ALA A 142 8.14 -23.99 5.90
CA ALA A 142 9.02 -24.21 4.76
C ALA A 142 10.45 -23.69 5.03
N THR A 143 11.43 -24.33 4.41
CA THR A 143 12.80 -23.84 4.32
C THR A 143 12.85 -22.62 3.39
N VAL A 144 13.94 -21.85 3.48
CA VAL A 144 14.15 -20.71 2.58
C VAL A 144 14.22 -21.15 1.11
N LEU A 145 14.73 -22.36 0.84
CA LEU A 145 14.80 -22.91 -0.51
C LEU A 145 13.40 -23.26 -1.05
N GLU A 146 12.58 -23.95 -0.27
CA GLU A 146 11.20 -24.29 -0.66
C GLU A 146 10.37 -23.02 -0.91
N ALA A 147 10.42 -22.06 0.02
CA ALA A 147 9.73 -20.78 -0.14
C ALA A 147 10.21 -19.96 -1.35
N THR A 148 11.47 -20.15 -1.79
CA THR A 148 11.99 -19.54 -3.03
C THR A 148 11.23 -20.07 -4.23
N PHE A 149 11.07 -21.39 -4.34
CA PHE A 149 10.37 -22.02 -5.45
C PHE A 149 8.85 -21.79 -5.38
N GLU A 150 8.24 -21.88 -4.20
CA GLU A 150 6.81 -21.61 -4.02
C GLU A 150 6.43 -20.15 -4.33
N GLY A 151 7.30 -19.20 -3.97
CA GLY A 151 7.15 -17.80 -4.37
C GLY A 151 7.48 -17.52 -5.83
N GLY A 152 7.93 -18.51 -6.60
CA GLY A 152 8.30 -18.35 -8.01
C GLY A 152 9.56 -17.52 -8.24
N PHE A 153 10.48 -17.50 -7.28
CA PHE A 153 11.77 -16.85 -7.44
C PHE A 153 12.74 -17.79 -8.14
N GLY A 154 13.37 -17.32 -9.23
CA GLY A 154 14.34 -18.13 -9.98
C GLY A 154 15.66 -18.42 -9.25
N SER A 155 15.88 -17.80 -8.08
CA SER A 155 17.02 -18.07 -7.21
C SER A 155 16.78 -17.56 -5.79
N GLY A 156 17.51 -18.12 -4.82
CA GLY A 156 17.49 -17.62 -3.45
C GLY A 156 17.88 -16.15 -3.37
N ALA A 157 18.90 -15.73 -4.12
CA ALA A 157 19.32 -14.31 -4.17
C ALA A 157 18.16 -13.38 -4.58
N ALA A 158 17.35 -13.78 -5.57
CA ALA A 158 16.17 -13.01 -5.99
C ALA A 158 15.13 -12.87 -4.88
N LEU A 159 14.88 -13.92 -4.09
CA LEU A 159 14.02 -13.83 -2.91
C LEU A 159 14.60 -12.88 -1.87
N TYR A 160 15.90 -12.94 -1.57
CA TYR A 160 16.53 -12.07 -0.57
C TYR A 160 16.46 -10.59 -0.98
N ASP A 161 16.79 -10.27 -2.24
CA ASP A 161 16.75 -8.90 -2.76
C ASP A 161 15.33 -8.34 -2.68
N ARG A 162 14.33 -9.11 -3.12
CA ARG A 162 12.92 -8.66 -3.12
C ARG A 162 12.28 -8.65 -1.74
N ALA A 163 12.56 -9.64 -0.88
CA ALA A 163 12.02 -9.68 0.47
C ALA A 163 12.54 -8.53 1.33
N ALA A 164 13.82 -8.18 1.17
CA ALA A 164 14.41 -7.02 1.83
C ALA A 164 13.71 -5.74 1.39
N ASP A 165 13.57 -5.51 0.09
CA ASP A 165 12.99 -4.30 -0.48
C ASP A 165 11.50 -4.11 -0.14
N VAL A 166 10.73 -5.19 -0.10
CA VAL A 166 9.27 -5.10 0.10
C VAL A 166 8.89 -5.02 1.57
N PHE A 167 9.62 -5.69 2.48
CA PHE A 167 9.13 -5.85 3.86
C PHE A 167 10.16 -5.70 4.98
N GLY A 168 11.42 -5.41 4.65
CA GLY A 168 12.40 -5.00 5.66
C GLY A 168 13.02 -6.10 6.48
N MET A 169 12.93 -7.37 6.08
CA MET A 169 13.63 -8.45 6.78
C MET A 169 14.03 -9.59 5.85
N THR A 170 15.01 -10.37 6.29
CA THR A 170 15.48 -11.53 5.53
C THR A 170 14.49 -12.69 5.62
N PRO A 171 14.40 -13.57 4.60
CA PRO A 171 13.60 -14.78 4.64
C PRO A 171 13.82 -15.62 5.90
N GLY A 172 15.07 -15.82 6.31
CA GLY A 172 15.39 -16.57 7.54
C GLY A 172 14.93 -15.87 8.82
N ALA A 173 14.94 -14.54 8.89
CA ALA A 173 14.40 -13.80 10.03
C ALA A 173 12.86 -13.86 10.06
N TRP A 174 12.21 -13.81 8.89
CA TRP A 174 10.76 -13.97 8.76
C TRP A 174 10.31 -15.38 9.17
N ARG A 175 11.04 -16.43 8.75
CA ARG A 175 10.80 -17.82 9.13
C ARG A 175 10.84 -18.03 10.64
N ARG A 176 11.74 -17.34 11.34
CA ARG A 176 11.75 -17.40 12.81
C ARG A 176 10.52 -16.72 13.41
N GLY A 177 9.87 -15.78 12.72
CA GLY A 177 8.61 -15.18 13.19
C GLY A 177 8.67 -14.44 14.53
N GLY A 178 9.87 -14.23 15.10
CA GLY A 178 10.01 -13.79 16.49
C GLY A 178 9.93 -14.90 17.54
N GLU A 179 10.11 -16.16 17.15
CA GLU A 179 10.22 -17.31 18.04
C GLU A 179 11.16 -17.02 19.22
N GLY A 180 10.67 -17.30 20.43
CA GLY A 180 11.37 -17.04 21.68
C GLY A 180 11.43 -15.56 22.11
N ALA A 181 10.89 -14.63 21.30
CA ALA A 181 10.80 -13.23 21.68
C ALA A 181 9.48 -12.95 22.42
N ARG A 182 9.58 -12.17 23.50
CA ARG A 182 8.44 -11.55 24.17
C ARG A 182 8.38 -10.08 23.78
N VAL A 183 7.27 -9.66 23.19
CA VAL A 183 7.05 -8.31 22.67
C VAL A 183 5.88 -7.69 23.41
N ARG A 184 6.18 -6.59 24.10
CA ARG A 184 5.15 -5.77 24.75
C ARG A 184 4.69 -4.72 23.77
N TYR A 185 3.40 -4.39 23.78
CA TYR A 185 2.88 -3.28 22.99
C TYR A 185 1.88 -2.43 23.78
N ALA A 186 1.73 -1.19 23.34
CA ALA A 186 0.76 -0.23 23.82
C ALA A 186 0.18 0.54 22.62
N VAL A 187 -1.09 0.93 22.72
CA VAL A 187 -1.78 1.69 21.68
C VAL A 187 -2.33 2.99 22.26
N PHE A 188 -2.21 4.06 21.49
CA PHE A 188 -2.56 5.41 21.89
C PHE A 188 -3.33 6.10 20.78
N ASP A 189 -4.33 6.90 21.15
CA ASP A 189 -5.00 7.78 20.21
C ASP A 189 -4.19 9.07 20.02
N THR A 190 -4.01 9.48 18.78
CA THR A 190 -3.21 10.66 18.42
C THR A 190 -3.90 11.48 17.35
N ALA A 191 -3.40 12.70 17.11
CA ALA A 191 -3.89 13.55 16.03
C ALA A 191 -3.72 12.90 14.64
N LEU A 192 -2.86 11.90 14.48
CA LEU A 192 -2.61 11.14 13.25
C LEU A 192 -3.36 9.81 13.19
N GLY A 193 -4.32 9.57 14.10
CA GLY A 193 -5.01 8.30 14.28
C GLY A 193 -4.39 7.47 15.40
N ALA A 194 -4.61 6.16 15.37
CA ALA A 194 -4.02 5.23 16.33
C ALA A 194 -2.50 5.15 16.13
N ALA A 195 -1.75 5.10 17.23
CA ALA A 195 -0.32 4.86 17.27
C ALA A 195 -0.03 3.64 18.14
N LEU A 196 0.70 2.67 17.59
CA LEU A 196 1.17 1.50 18.32
C LEU A 196 2.68 1.63 18.55
N VAL A 197 3.11 1.41 19.79
CA VAL A 197 4.52 1.25 20.17
C VAL A 197 4.70 -0.16 20.69
N ALA A 198 5.69 -0.89 20.16
CA ALA A 198 6.05 -2.22 20.61
C ALA A 198 7.55 -2.36 20.85
N ALA A 199 7.91 -3.15 21.85
CA ALA A 199 9.29 -3.31 22.28
C ALA A 199 9.59 -4.71 22.82
N THR A 200 10.85 -5.11 22.65
CA THR A 200 11.47 -6.27 23.29
C THR A 200 12.20 -5.83 24.57
N ALA A 201 12.87 -6.74 25.26
CA ALA A 201 13.75 -6.36 26.38
C ALA A 201 14.93 -5.45 25.95
N GLN A 202 15.26 -5.42 24.66
CA GLN A 202 16.41 -4.72 24.10
C GLN A 202 16.06 -3.29 23.64
N GLY A 203 14.78 -2.99 23.40
CA GLY A 203 14.32 -1.67 22.98
C GLY A 203 13.10 -1.72 22.06
N VAL A 204 12.73 -0.55 21.53
CA VAL A 204 11.58 -0.39 20.63
C VAL A 204 11.85 -1.12 19.32
N CYS A 205 10.98 -2.08 19.00
CA CYS A 205 11.09 -2.91 17.80
C CYS A 205 10.06 -2.54 16.73
N ALA A 206 8.97 -1.85 17.09
CA ALA A 206 8.02 -1.28 16.15
C ALA A 206 7.34 -0.01 16.69
N VAL A 207 7.12 0.95 15.79
CA VAL A 207 6.24 2.10 15.98
C VAL A 207 5.44 2.26 14.69
N SER A 208 4.11 2.15 14.79
CA SER A 208 3.21 2.18 13.64
C SER A 208 2.05 3.16 13.84
N LEU A 209 1.60 3.77 12.74
CA LEU A 209 0.49 4.72 12.72
C LEU A 209 -0.62 4.19 11.80
N GLY A 210 -1.88 4.32 12.22
CA GLY A 210 -3.01 3.79 11.47
C GLY A 210 -4.33 4.41 11.88
N ASP A 211 -5.40 3.97 11.24
CA ASP A 211 -6.76 4.47 11.51
C ASP A 211 -7.50 3.62 12.56
N SER A 212 -7.02 2.41 12.86
CA SER A 212 -7.61 1.48 13.84
C SER A 212 -6.52 0.85 14.71
N ALA A 213 -6.78 0.81 16.02
CA ALA A 213 -5.94 0.12 16.99
C ALA A 213 -5.85 -1.38 16.69
N GLU A 214 -7.00 -1.98 16.36
CA GLU A 214 -7.14 -3.41 16.04
C GLU A 214 -6.28 -3.77 14.83
N ALA A 215 -6.36 -2.99 13.76
CA ALA A 215 -5.56 -3.21 12.55
C ALA A 215 -4.05 -3.16 12.82
N LEU A 216 -3.60 -2.24 13.68
CA LEU A 216 -2.18 -2.15 14.06
C LEU A 216 -1.72 -3.35 14.90
N VAL A 217 -2.57 -3.83 15.81
CA VAL A 217 -2.28 -5.01 16.63
C VAL A 217 -2.25 -6.28 15.76
N ASP A 218 -3.17 -6.41 14.81
CA ASP A 218 -3.22 -7.53 13.88
C ASP A 218 -2.00 -7.52 12.93
N GLU A 219 -1.56 -6.34 12.48
CA GLU A 219 -0.31 -6.19 11.72
C GLU A 219 0.90 -6.66 12.56
N LEU A 220 1.02 -6.20 13.81
CA LEU A 220 2.09 -6.62 14.72
C LEU A 220 2.11 -8.15 14.91
N ARG A 221 0.93 -8.76 15.13
CA ARG A 221 0.78 -10.21 15.27
C ARG A 221 1.13 -10.98 14.01
N SER A 222 0.77 -10.45 12.84
CA SER A 222 1.13 -11.07 11.56
C SER A 222 2.65 -11.02 11.32
N ASP A 223 3.29 -9.89 11.62
CA ASP A 223 4.73 -9.73 11.40
C ASP A 223 5.59 -10.51 12.40
N LEU A 224 5.09 -10.69 13.63
CA LEU A 224 5.76 -11.40 14.72
C LEU A 224 4.94 -12.63 15.14
N TRP A 225 4.55 -13.43 14.15
CA TRP A 225 3.61 -14.54 14.28
C TRP A 225 4.03 -15.65 15.24
N ALA A 226 5.32 -15.76 15.56
CA ALA A 226 5.86 -16.74 16.51
C ALA A 226 6.33 -16.11 17.84
N ALA A 227 6.10 -14.80 18.06
CA ALA A 227 6.44 -14.12 19.29
C ALA A 227 5.29 -14.15 20.31
N GLU A 228 5.61 -14.10 21.60
CA GLU A 228 4.63 -13.81 22.65
C GLU A 228 4.32 -12.31 22.63
N ILE A 229 3.11 -11.93 22.19
CA ILE A 229 2.70 -10.52 22.08
C ILE A 229 1.73 -10.17 23.21
N VAL A 230 2.13 -9.24 24.07
CA VAL A 230 1.41 -8.87 25.30
C VAL A 230 1.15 -7.38 25.33
N ARG A 231 -0.07 -6.96 25.66
CA ARG A 231 -0.35 -5.55 25.93
C ARG A 231 0.17 -5.18 27.31
N ASP A 232 1.01 -4.15 27.39
CA ASP A 232 1.61 -3.66 28.65
C ASP A 232 1.91 -2.16 28.54
N ASP A 233 0.85 -1.36 28.70
CA ASP A 233 0.88 0.09 28.56
C ASP A 233 1.80 0.75 29.62
N ALA A 234 1.85 0.17 30.84
CA ALA A 234 2.66 0.69 31.93
C ALA A 234 4.16 0.46 31.73
N ALA A 235 4.58 -0.74 31.32
CA ALA A 235 6.00 -1.03 31.10
C ALA A 235 6.58 -0.29 29.90
N LEU A 236 5.74 0.09 28.93
CA LEU A 236 6.16 0.85 27.75
C LEU A 236 6.17 2.35 27.94
N GLY A 237 5.60 2.88 29.04
CA GLY A 237 5.44 4.32 29.25
C GLY A 237 6.72 5.11 28.98
N ALA A 238 7.86 4.69 29.53
CA ALA A 238 9.14 5.38 29.37
C ALA A 238 9.69 5.38 27.93
N TRP A 239 9.41 4.34 27.14
CA TRP A 239 9.87 4.25 25.74
C TRP A 239 8.86 4.84 24.75
N ALA A 240 7.57 4.81 25.09
CA ALA A 240 6.50 5.40 24.29
C ALA A 240 6.43 6.92 24.47
N GLU A 241 6.79 7.46 25.64
CA GLU A 241 6.66 8.89 25.95
C GLU A 241 7.34 9.81 24.91
N PRO A 242 8.59 9.60 24.46
CA PRO A 242 9.18 10.44 23.42
C PRO A 242 8.42 10.39 22.10
N VAL A 243 7.87 9.22 21.73
CA VAL A 243 7.06 9.04 20.52
C VAL A 243 5.75 9.79 20.63
N LEU A 244 5.08 9.70 21.78
CA LEU A 244 3.80 10.35 22.02
C LEU A 244 3.92 11.88 22.07
N ARG A 245 4.98 12.41 22.71
CA ARG A 245 5.27 13.85 22.69
C ARG A 245 5.46 14.37 21.26
N ALA A 246 6.22 13.63 20.45
CA ALA A 246 6.41 14.00 19.04
C ALA A 246 5.10 13.96 18.24
N LEU A 247 4.24 12.96 18.47
CA LEU A 247 2.92 12.87 17.84
C LEU A 247 1.94 13.96 18.28
N ALA A 248 2.09 14.46 19.51
CA ALA A 248 1.29 15.56 20.05
C ALA A 248 1.72 16.94 19.50
N GLY A 249 2.76 17.01 18.67
CA GLY A 249 3.28 18.28 18.15
C GLY A 249 3.95 19.13 19.23
N ALA A 250 4.34 18.54 20.35
CA ALA A 250 5.07 19.25 21.39
C ALA A 250 6.46 19.65 20.84
N PRO A 251 6.85 20.93 20.87
CA PRO A 251 8.19 21.32 20.47
C PRO A 251 9.23 20.73 21.43
N GLY A 252 10.15 19.94 20.88
CA GLY A 252 11.26 19.29 21.61
C GLY A 252 11.12 17.76 21.66
N ASP A 253 12.16 16.95 21.58
CA ASP A 253 13.60 17.15 21.49
C ASP A 253 14.09 16.02 20.55
N HIS A 254 14.72 16.36 19.43
CA HIS A 254 15.27 15.36 18.51
C HIS A 254 16.20 14.38 19.26
N GLY A 255 16.86 14.87 20.32
CA GLY A 255 17.67 14.08 21.24
C GLY A 255 16.88 12.95 21.90
N ALA A 256 15.66 13.22 22.39
CA ALA A 256 14.84 12.22 23.08
C ALA A 256 14.44 11.05 22.17
N LEU A 257 13.95 11.30 20.95
CA LEU A 257 13.65 10.24 19.97
C LEU A 257 14.92 9.48 19.53
N ARG A 258 16.05 10.17 19.44
CA ARG A 258 17.34 9.56 19.10
C ARG A 258 17.92 8.72 20.26
N ALA A 259 17.58 9.04 21.49
CA ALA A 259 17.98 8.29 22.68
C ALA A 259 17.16 7.01 22.90
N VAL A 260 15.99 6.88 22.26
CA VAL A 260 15.18 5.65 22.33
C VAL A 260 16.04 4.47 21.85
N PRO A 261 16.22 3.43 22.69
CA PRO A 261 16.89 2.20 22.27
C PRO A 261 16.02 1.49 21.24
N VAL A 262 16.64 1.04 20.14
CA VAL A 262 15.93 0.39 19.02
C VAL A 262 16.42 -1.03 18.84
N ASP A 263 15.49 -1.97 18.73
CA ASP A 263 15.75 -3.38 18.40
C ASP A 263 15.16 -3.68 17.02
N VAL A 264 15.85 -3.19 15.99
CA VAL A 264 15.33 -3.24 14.62
C VAL A 264 15.86 -4.44 13.87
N ARG A 265 14.92 -5.23 13.34
CA ARG A 265 15.22 -6.27 12.36
C ARG A 265 15.25 -5.64 10.98
N GLY A 266 16.36 -5.85 10.26
CA GLY A 266 16.57 -5.33 8.91
C GLY A 266 17.87 -5.86 8.33
N THR A 267 18.07 -5.72 7.02
CA THR A 267 19.35 -6.05 6.38
C THR A 267 20.47 -5.11 6.85
N ALA A 268 21.74 -5.47 6.61
CA ALA A 268 22.86 -4.59 6.96
C ALA A 268 22.73 -3.21 6.30
N PHE A 269 22.34 -3.18 5.02
CA PHE A 269 22.09 -1.94 4.28
C PHE A 269 20.94 -1.12 4.89
N GLN A 270 19.81 -1.75 5.23
CA GLN A 270 18.68 -1.06 5.87
C GLN A 270 19.06 -0.43 7.20
N ARG A 271 19.81 -1.16 8.05
CA ARG A 271 20.28 -0.61 9.33
C ARG A 271 21.19 0.60 9.14
N GLN A 272 22.06 0.58 8.12
CA GLN A 272 22.89 1.73 7.77
C GLN A 272 22.04 2.92 7.33
N VAL A 273 21.06 2.70 6.45
CA VAL A 273 20.11 3.75 6.02
C VAL A 273 19.39 4.33 7.23
N TRP A 274 18.77 3.50 8.07
CA TRP A 274 18.04 3.97 9.25
C TRP A 274 18.93 4.73 10.24
N ALA A 275 20.18 4.31 10.41
CA ALA A 275 21.15 5.05 11.23
C ALA A 275 21.41 6.46 10.68
N VAL A 276 21.52 6.63 9.36
CA VAL A 276 21.64 7.95 8.72
C VAL A 276 20.34 8.75 8.86
N LEU A 277 19.18 8.13 8.69
CA LEU A 277 17.89 8.82 8.85
C LEU A 277 17.72 9.39 10.26
N ARG A 278 18.17 8.68 11.29
CA ARG A 278 18.14 9.16 12.69
C ARG A 278 19.00 10.40 12.95
N GLN A 279 19.83 10.82 11.98
CA GLN A 279 20.64 12.04 12.05
C GLN A 279 19.98 13.24 11.36
N VAL A 280 18.90 13.03 10.60
CA VAL A 280 18.23 14.12 9.87
C VAL A 280 17.47 15.00 10.86
N PRO A 281 17.80 16.30 11.03
CA PRO A 281 17.18 17.16 12.03
C PRO A 281 15.68 17.36 11.85
N VAL A 282 15.00 17.73 12.94
CA VAL A 282 13.60 18.22 12.88
C VAL A 282 13.57 19.51 12.04
N GLY A 283 12.57 19.65 11.17
CA GLY A 283 12.44 20.82 10.29
C GLY A 283 13.33 20.78 9.05
N GLU A 284 14.11 19.73 8.87
CA GLU A 284 14.93 19.52 7.68
C GLU A 284 14.50 18.29 6.90
N THR A 285 14.61 18.37 5.58
CA THR A 285 14.43 17.21 4.68
C THR A 285 15.73 16.84 3.99
N ARG A 286 15.79 15.59 3.50
CA ARG A 286 16.83 15.09 2.60
C ARG A 286 16.21 14.33 1.46
N SER A 287 16.82 14.38 0.29
CA SER A 287 16.48 13.54 -0.84
C SER A 287 17.05 12.13 -0.68
N TYR A 288 16.45 11.16 -1.35
CA TYR A 288 16.99 9.79 -1.41
C TYR A 288 18.44 9.73 -1.91
N ALA A 289 18.81 10.64 -2.83
CA ALA A 289 20.16 10.72 -3.36
C ALA A 289 21.16 11.26 -2.32
N GLU A 290 20.77 12.26 -1.52
CA GLU A 290 21.62 12.79 -0.45
C GLU A 290 21.85 11.76 0.65
N VAL A 291 20.82 10.99 1.03
CA VAL A 291 20.97 9.88 1.98
C VAL A 291 21.91 8.81 1.41
N ALA A 292 21.78 8.48 0.12
CA ALA A 292 22.65 7.52 -0.54
C ALA A 292 24.12 8.02 -0.61
N ALA A 293 24.32 9.31 -0.85
CA ALA A 293 25.64 9.94 -0.84
C ALA A 293 26.25 9.94 0.57
N ALA A 294 25.48 10.24 1.62
CA ALA A 294 25.92 10.19 3.02
C ALA A 294 26.35 8.78 3.46
N LEU A 295 25.82 7.73 2.80
CA LEU A 295 26.24 6.33 2.99
C LEU A 295 27.50 5.95 2.19
N GLY A 296 28.07 6.86 1.39
CA GLY A 296 29.14 6.54 0.45
C GLY A 296 28.70 5.62 -0.69
N ARG A 297 27.41 5.69 -1.07
CA ARG A 297 26.79 4.88 -2.12
C ARG A 297 25.91 5.76 -3.02
N PRO A 298 26.47 6.73 -3.76
CA PRO A 298 25.70 7.77 -4.46
C PRO A 298 24.70 7.24 -5.50
N THR A 299 24.93 6.05 -6.05
CA THR A 299 24.04 5.39 -7.02
C THR A 299 22.87 4.61 -6.37
N ALA A 300 22.82 4.52 -5.04
CA ALA A 300 21.89 3.65 -4.31
C ALA A 300 20.56 4.32 -3.92
N ALA A 301 20.18 5.45 -4.53
CA ALA A 301 18.97 6.20 -4.17
C ALA A 301 17.68 5.34 -4.17
N ARG A 302 17.55 4.42 -5.14
CA ARG A 302 16.39 3.50 -5.20
C ARG A 302 16.39 2.48 -4.06
N ALA A 303 17.56 1.95 -3.70
CA ALA A 303 17.68 1.02 -2.57
C ALA A 303 17.39 1.74 -1.24
N VAL A 304 17.82 2.99 -1.10
CA VAL A 304 17.46 3.84 0.05
C VAL A 304 15.95 4.03 0.14
N ALA A 305 15.27 4.26 -0.99
CA ALA A 305 13.81 4.36 -1.00
C ALA A 305 13.13 3.07 -0.51
N GLY A 306 13.62 1.90 -0.94
CA GLY A 306 13.18 0.60 -0.40
C GLY A 306 13.40 0.47 1.11
N ALA A 307 14.59 0.85 1.59
CA ALA A 307 14.88 0.85 3.03
C ALA A 307 13.99 1.82 3.84
N CYS A 308 13.61 2.97 3.27
CA CYS A 308 12.65 3.90 3.88
C CYS A 308 11.25 3.29 3.96
N ALA A 309 10.80 2.59 2.90
CA ALA A 309 9.51 1.91 2.87
C ALA A 309 9.44 0.73 3.86
N ALA A 310 10.56 0.04 4.04
CA ALA A 310 10.74 -1.06 5.00
C ALA A 310 10.79 -0.61 6.47
N ASN A 311 10.83 0.70 6.75
CA ASN A 311 10.92 1.20 8.12
C ASN A 311 9.71 0.76 8.95
N ARG A 312 9.98 0.23 10.16
CA ARG A 312 8.97 -0.18 11.14
C ARG A 312 8.91 0.70 12.37
N LEU A 313 9.67 1.79 12.38
CA LEU A 313 9.83 2.69 13.50
C LEU A 313 9.44 4.11 13.08
N ALA A 314 8.14 4.38 12.93
CA ALA A 314 7.64 5.72 12.68
C ALA A 314 8.24 6.70 13.72
N LEU A 315 8.65 7.88 13.26
CA LEU A 315 9.27 8.97 14.03
C LEU A 315 10.65 8.66 14.63
N VAL A 316 10.81 7.52 15.29
CA VAL A 316 12.10 7.10 15.88
C VAL A 316 13.16 6.92 14.79
N VAL A 317 12.76 6.39 13.64
CA VAL A 317 13.48 6.50 12.37
C VAL A 317 12.66 7.43 11.47
N PRO A 318 13.08 8.70 11.28
CA PRO A 318 12.24 9.73 10.67
C PRO A 318 12.25 9.66 9.13
N CYS A 319 11.75 8.55 8.56
CA CYS A 319 11.69 8.40 7.10
C CYS A 319 10.69 9.34 6.41
N HIS A 320 9.82 10.02 7.17
CA HIS A 320 8.97 11.11 6.65
C HIS A 320 9.80 12.32 6.20
N ARG A 321 11.02 12.52 6.75
CA ARG A 321 11.95 13.59 6.35
C ARG A 321 12.67 13.33 5.02
N VAL A 322 12.47 12.15 4.41
CA VAL A 322 13.09 11.80 3.13
C VAL A 322 12.11 12.04 1.98
N VAL A 323 12.48 12.90 1.03
CA VAL A 323 11.61 13.35 -0.07
C VAL A 323 12.25 13.10 -1.44
N GLY A 324 11.49 13.34 -2.51
CA GLY A 324 12.05 13.35 -3.88
C GLY A 324 13.03 14.50 -4.07
N ALA A 325 13.92 14.40 -5.08
CA ALA A 325 14.82 15.50 -5.44
C ALA A 325 14.08 16.78 -5.86
N ASP A 326 12.82 16.64 -6.30
CA ASP A 326 11.88 17.71 -6.64
C ASP A 326 11.05 18.19 -5.43
N GLY A 327 11.38 17.76 -4.22
CA GLY A 327 10.60 18.01 -3.00
C GLY A 327 9.30 17.22 -2.91
N ALA A 328 8.94 16.45 -3.94
CA ALA A 328 7.68 15.70 -3.95
C ALA A 328 7.64 14.62 -2.86
N LEU A 329 6.51 14.54 -2.16
CA LEU A 329 6.26 13.46 -1.21
C LEU A 329 6.16 12.14 -1.97
N ARG A 330 7.18 11.30 -1.79
CA ARG A 330 7.17 9.90 -2.23
C ARG A 330 6.69 9.00 -1.09
N GLY A 331 6.51 7.72 -1.42
CA GLY A 331 5.92 6.69 -0.56
C GLY A 331 6.28 6.81 0.93
N TYR A 332 5.27 6.60 1.76
CA TYR A 332 5.37 6.54 3.21
C TYR A 332 4.52 5.39 3.68
N ARG A 333 5.08 4.50 4.51
CA ARG A 333 4.40 3.28 4.93
C ARG A 333 3.02 3.53 5.53
N TRP A 334 2.89 4.62 6.29
CA TRP A 334 1.66 4.98 6.99
C TRP A 334 0.79 6.01 6.23
N GLY A 335 1.06 6.21 4.95
CA GLY A 335 0.26 7.03 4.04
C GLY A 335 0.79 8.46 3.83
N PRO A 336 0.63 9.01 2.61
CA PRO A 336 1.20 10.32 2.25
C PRO A 336 0.64 11.48 3.07
N GLU A 337 -0.61 11.38 3.53
CA GLU A 337 -1.25 12.44 4.35
C GLU A 337 -0.58 12.58 5.72
N ARG A 338 -0.28 11.46 6.39
CA ARG A 338 0.46 11.48 7.66
C ARG A 338 1.85 12.06 7.49
N LYS A 339 2.55 11.69 6.40
CA LYS A 339 3.87 12.24 6.08
C LYS A 339 3.84 13.76 5.94
N ARG A 340 2.84 14.29 5.23
CA ARG A 340 2.66 15.74 5.06
C ARG A 340 2.41 16.44 6.38
N ARG A 341 1.44 15.96 7.17
CA ARG A 341 1.12 16.53 8.50
C ARG A 341 2.31 16.52 9.45
N LEU A 342 3.15 15.49 9.39
CA LEU A 342 4.39 15.43 10.17
C LEU A 342 5.40 16.49 9.73
N LEU A 343 5.62 16.66 8.43
CA LEU A 343 6.52 17.70 7.90
C LEU A 343 6.01 19.10 8.25
N ASP A 344 4.72 19.36 8.03
CA ASP A 344 4.08 20.63 8.37
C ASP A 344 4.23 20.96 9.87
N GLY A 345 4.04 19.96 10.74
CA GLY A 345 4.21 20.10 12.18
C GLY A 345 5.67 20.33 12.62
N GLU A 346 6.64 19.92 11.79
CA GLU A 346 8.07 20.17 12.01
C GLU A 346 8.56 21.49 11.39
N GLY A 347 7.73 22.16 10.58
CA GLY A 347 8.08 23.39 9.86
C GLY A 347 9.00 23.17 8.65
N ALA A 348 8.95 21.98 8.05
CA ALA A 348 9.78 21.56 6.92
C ALA A 348 9.09 21.73 5.55
#